data_AF-A0A0F7VPS2-F1
#
_entry.id   AF-A0A0F7VPS2-F1
#
_cell.length_a   1.000
_cell.length_b   1.000
_cell.length_c   1.000
_cell.angle_alpha   90.00
_cell.angle_beta   90.00
_cell.angle_gamma   90.00
#
_symmetry.space_group_name_H-M   'P 1'
#
loop_
_entity.id
_entity.type
_entity.pdbx_description
1 polymer ?
#
loop_
_entity_poly.entity_id
_entity_poly.type
_entity_poly.pdbx_seq_one_letter_code
_entity_poly.pdbx_strand_id
1 'polypeptide(L)'
;MDWLKRLPVVGPWAARLMATHAWRSYERLERVKWTRLAAAMTFTSFVALFPLLSLAAAIAAATLSARQQDQLQDKIAEQVPGIADQLDIEGLVQNAGTVGLIAGALLLFTGIGWVDSTRGCLRAVWELPDEDENPVLHRAKDAGILVGLGGALLVTIAISTVASAMVGWIIRRLGMADGGFGGVLLYAAAFAVAVLADFLVLLYVLTLLPGAEPPRRRLLVAALLGAVGFELLKLLISGYMQGVAAKSMYGAFGVPVALLLWINFTSKLVLFCAAWTATGGKEESTGATGGVTGGGAPDPAAASGG
;
A
#
# COMPACT_ATOMS: atom_id res chain seq x y z
N MET A 1 22.24 2.76 19.28
CA MET A 1 23.00 3.38 18.16
C MET A 1 23.78 4.64 18.58
N ASP A 2 23.86 4.98 19.87
CA ASP A 2 24.49 6.21 20.36
C ASP A 2 26.02 6.26 20.27
N TRP A 3 26.68 5.14 19.96
CA TRP A 3 28.12 5.10 19.77
C TRP A 3 28.57 5.85 18.50
N LEU A 4 27.73 5.91 17.45
CA LEU A 4 27.99 6.66 16.21
C LEU A 4 28.07 8.17 16.44
N LYS A 5 27.39 8.70 17.47
CA LYS A 5 27.44 10.12 17.85
C LYS A 5 28.79 10.51 18.49
N ARG A 6 29.58 9.53 18.95
CA ARG A 6 30.88 9.75 19.61
C ARG A 6 32.07 9.79 18.65
N LEU A 7 31.86 9.57 17.36
CA LEU A 7 32.93 9.66 16.35
C LEU A 7 33.19 11.14 15.99
N PRO A 8 34.43 11.63 16.07
CA PRO A 8 34.73 13.06 15.97
C PRO A 8 34.41 13.68 14.60
N VAL A 9 34.43 12.89 13.53
CA VAL A 9 34.16 13.35 12.14
C VAL A 9 32.75 13.02 11.68
N VAL A 10 32.23 11.85 12.07
CA VAL A 10 30.92 11.33 11.61
C VAL A 10 29.78 11.70 12.57
N GLY A 11 30.10 11.99 13.84
CA GLY A 11 29.14 12.31 14.90
C GLY A 11 28.23 13.50 14.62
N PRO A 12 28.71 14.64 14.08
CA PRO A 12 27.86 15.79 13.76
C PRO A 12 26.88 15.51 12.60
N TRP A 13 27.32 14.75 11.61
CA TRP A 13 26.50 14.37 10.45
C TRP A 13 25.50 13.26 10.80
N ALA A 14 25.93 12.27 11.57
CA ALA A 14 25.06 11.26 12.15
C ALA A 14 24.01 11.89 13.07
N ALA A 15 24.37 12.87 13.90
CA ALA A 15 23.42 13.59 14.74
C ALA A 15 22.40 14.41 13.92
N ARG A 16 22.83 15.03 12.81
CA ARG A 16 21.93 15.74 11.88
C ARG A 16 20.98 14.80 11.15
N LEU A 17 21.47 13.66 10.65
CA LEU A 17 20.65 12.62 10.03
C LEU A 17 19.66 12.03 11.04
N MET A 18 20.12 11.76 12.26
CA MET A 18 19.28 11.24 13.35
C MET A 18 18.20 12.22 13.83
N ALA A 19 18.37 13.52 13.58
CA ALA A 19 17.37 14.53 13.87
C ALA A 19 16.26 14.60 12.80
N THR A 20 16.47 14.03 11.61
CA THR A 20 15.46 14.06 10.53
C THR A 20 14.21 13.27 10.92
N HIS A 21 13.06 13.72 10.42
CA HIS A 21 11.78 13.02 10.64
C HIS A 21 11.78 11.62 10.00
N ALA A 22 12.49 11.46 8.87
CA ALA A 22 12.73 10.16 8.24
C ALA A 22 13.45 9.18 9.16
N TRP A 23 14.52 9.62 9.83
CA TRP A 23 15.25 8.76 10.76
C TRP A 23 14.42 8.38 11.98
N ARG A 24 13.69 9.32 12.58
CA ARG A 24 12.80 9.03 13.72
C ARG A 24 11.69 8.04 13.34
N SER A 25 11.18 8.14 12.12
CA SER A 25 10.22 7.17 11.57
C SER A 25 10.86 5.79 11.39
N TYR A 26 12.11 5.73 10.91
CA TYR A 26 12.86 4.48 10.81
C TYR A 26 13.16 3.84 12.17
N GLU A 27 13.57 4.62 13.17
CA GLU A 27 13.75 4.11 14.55
C GLU A 27 12.45 3.51 15.11
N ARG A 28 11.30 4.13 14.82
CA ARG A 28 10.00 3.60 15.19
C ARG A 28 9.73 2.24 14.53
N LEU A 29 10.00 2.11 13.23
CA LEU A 29 9.88 0.84 12.50
C LEU A 29 10.76 -0.27 13.07
N GLU A 30 12.00 0.06 13.44
CA GLU A 30 12.92 -0.92 14.04
C GLU A 30 12.43 -1.39 15.41
N ARG A 31 11.87 -0.49 16.25
CA ARG A 31 11.29 -0.89 17.55
C ARG A 31 10.16 -1.90 17.41
N VAL A 32 9.30 -1.74 16.39
CA VAL A 32 8.15 -2.63 16.15
C VAL A 32 8.48 -3.83 15.28
N LYS A 33 9.77 -4.06 14.96
CA LYS A 33 10.25 -5.18 14.13
C LYS A 33 9.53 -5.22 12.77
N TRP A 34 9.46 -4.07 12.11
CA TRP A 34 8.68 -3.85 10.87
C TRP A 34 8.90 -4.89 9.76
N THR A 35 10.07 -5.52 9.68
CA THR A 35 10.34 -6.59 8.71
C THR A 35 9.43 -7.81 8.90
N ARG A 36 9.05 -8.12 10.15
CA ARG A 36 8.09 -9.18 10.48
C ARG A 36 6.67 -8.78 10.10
N LEU A 37 6.31 -7.52 10.37
CA LEU A 37 5.01 -6.96 9.99
C LEU A 37 4.85 -6.97 8.46
N ALA A 38 5.88 -6.53 7.74
CA ALA A 38 5.91 -6.57 6.28
C ALA A 38 5.77 -8.00 5.75
N ALA A 39 6.42 -8.99 6.39
CA ALA A 39 6.28 -10.39 6.00
C ALA A 39 4.85 -10.92 6.20
N ALA A 40 4.19 -10.56 7.31
CA ALA A 40 2.80 -10.91 7.56
C ALA A 40 1.86 -10.33 6.48
N MET A 41 1.99 -9.01 6.20
CA MET A 41 1.25 -8.36 5.12
C MET A 41 1.55 -8.99 3.75
N THR A 42 2.80 -9.39 3.51
CA THR A 42 3.20 -10.02 2.24
C THR A 42 2.48 -11.35 2.04
N PHE A 43 2.50 -12.19 3.07
CA PHE A 43 1.87 -13.51 3.02
C PHE A 43 0.36 -13.40 2.80
N THR A 44 -0.33 -12.56 3.58
CA THR A 44 -1.78 -12.40 3.45
C THR A 44 -2.18 -11.77 2.11
N SER A 45 -1.40 -10.80 1.61
CA SER A 45 -1.63 -10.20 0.28
C SER A 45 -1.43 -11.22 -0.84
N PHE A 46 -0.39 -12.05 -0.75
CA PHE A 46 -0.10 -13.07 -1.74
C PHE A 46 -1.20 -14.14 -1.79
N VAL A 47 -1.70 -14.59 -0.64
CA VAL A 47 -2.81 -15.56 -0.56
C VAL A 47 -4.11 -14.96 -1.12
N ALA A 48 -4.42 -13.70 -0.79
CA ALA A 48 -5.62 -13.01 -1.29
C ALA A 48 -5.55 -12.71 -2.81
N LEU A 49 -4.34 -12.70 -3.40
CA LEU A 49 -4.15 -12.41 -4.81
C LEU A 49 -4.78 -13.49 -5.71
N PHE A 50 -4.71 -14.77 -5.33
CA PHE A 50 -5.26 -15.86 -6.15
C PHE A 50 -6.76 -15.73 -6.40
N PRO A 51 -7.64 -15.66 -5.37
CA PRO A 51 -9.06 -15.47 -5.60
C PRO A 51 -9.39 -14.11 -6.21
N LEU A 52 -8.58 -13.07 -5.96
CA LEU A 52 -8.72 -11.77 -6.63
C LEU A 52 -8.51 -11.88 -8.14
N LEU A 53 -7.42 -12.53 -8.56
CA LEU A 53 -7.11 -12.74 -9.97
C LEU A 53 -8.13 -13.67 -10.63
N SER A 54 -8.55 -14.74 -9.96
CA SER A 54 -9.61 -15.63 -10.48
C SER A 54 -10.94 -14.89 -10.68
N LEU A 55 -11.33 -14.03 -9.72
CA LEU A 55 -12.53 -13.22 -9.86
C LEU A 55 -12.40 -12.20 -11.00
N ALA A 56 -11.25 -11.52 -11.09
CA ALA A 56 -10.99 -10.58 -12.17
C ALA A 56 -11.03 -11.25 -13.55
N ALA A 57 -10.45 -12.45 -13.67
CA ALA A 57 -10.49 -13.26 -14.89
C ALA A 57 -11.92 -13.70 -15.23
N ALA A 58 -12.72 -14.14 -14.25
CA ALA A 58 -14.12 -14.51 -14.46
C ALA A 58 -14.97 -13.30 -14.92
N ILE A 59 -14.74 -12.12 -14.34
CA ILE A 59 -15.41 -10.87 -14.77
C ILE A 59 -14.98 -10.50 -16.20
N ALA A 60 -13.68 -10.57 -16.51
CA ALA A 60 -13.17 -10.29 -17.85
C ALA A 60 -13.77 -11.26 -18.88
N ALA A 61 -13.79 -12.55 -18.58
CA ALA A 61 -14.39 -13.59 -19.42
C ALA A 61 -15.89 -13.36 -19.67
N ALA A 62 -16.62 -12.87 -18.66
CA ALA A 62 -18.06 -12.61 -18.76
C ALA A 62 -18.40 -11.29 -19.49
N THR A 63 -17.48 -10.32 -19.54
CA THR A 63 -17.76 -8.95 -20.02
C THR A 63 -17.04 -8.58 -21.32
N LEU A 64 -15.87 -9.17 -21.59
CA LEU A 64 -15.06 -8.89 -22.77
C LEU A 64 -15.43 -9.81 -23.93
N SER A 65 -15.38 -9.28 -25.15
CA SER A 65 -15.47 -10.10 -26.38
C SER A 65 -14.21 -10.98 -26.54
N ALA A 66 -14.31 -12.08 -27.30
CA ALA A 66 -13.17 -12.99 -27.55
C ALA A 66 -11.90 -12.24 -28.01
N ARG A 67 -12.04 -11.29 -28.95
CA ARG A 67 -10.91 -10.46 -29.42
C ARG A 67 -10.28 -9.60 -28.33
N GLN A 68 -11.06 -9.11 -27.37
CA GLN A 68 -10.55 -8.34 -26.23
C GLN A 68 -9.90 -9.23 -25.18
N GLN A 69 -10.35 -10.48 -25.05
CA GLN A 69 -9.73 -11.48 -24.19
C GLN A 69 -8.35 -11.87 -24.74
N ASP A 70 -8.24 -12.12 -26.05
CA ASP A 70 -6.95 -12.41 -26.71
C ASP A 70 -5.95 -11.27 -26.51
N GLN A 71 -6.37 -10.02 -26.72
CA GLN A 71 -5.53 -8.84 -26.48
C GLN A 71 -5.10 -8.68 -25.02
N LEU A 72 -5.95 -9.07 -24.07
CA LEU A 72 -5.60 -9.06 -22.65
C LEU A 72 -4.59 -10.16 -22.32
N GLN A 73 -4.75 -11.36 -22.91
CA GLN A 73 -3.83 -12.46 -22.76
C GLN A 73 -2.45 -12.13 -23.32
N ASP A 74 -2.38 -11.54 -24.51
CA ASP A 74 -1.13 -11.09 -25.13
C ASP A 74 -0.39 -10.09 -24.23
N LYS A 75 -1.11 -9.10 -23.68
CA LYS A 75 -0.52 -8.12 -22.76
C LYS A 75 -0.02 -8.75 -21.45
N ILE A 76 -0.73 -9.74 -20.92
CA ILE A 76 -0.30 -10.46 -19.72
C ILE A 76 0.94 -11.31 -20.03
N ALA A 77 0.98 -11.98 -21.20
CA ALA A 77 2.10 -12.79 -21.65
C ALA A 77 3.38 -11.95 -21.83
N GLU A 78 3.25 -10.73 -22.37
CA GLU A 78 4.34 -9.78 -22.51
C GLU A 78 4.91 -9.32 -21.17
N GLN A 79 4.05 -9.08 -20.18
CA GLN A 79 4.46 -8.60 -18.86
C GLN A 79 4.99 -9.72 -17.97
N VAL A 80 4.49 -10.95 -18.16
CA VAL A 80 4.79 -12.09 -17.30
C VAL A 80 4.98 -13.37 -18.14
N PRO A 81 6.20 -13.57 -18.66
CA PRO A 81 6.53 -14.75 -19.46
C PRO A 81 6.25 -16.05 -18.69
N GLY A 82 5.54 -17.00 -19.31
CA GLY A 82 5.29 -18.34 -18.76
C GLY A 82 4.00 -18.51 -17.94
N ILE A 83 3.24 -17.43 -17.68
CA ILE A 83 1.89 -17.53 -17.07
C ILE A 83 0.80 -17.75 -18.12
N ALA A 84 0.93 -17.16 -19.30
CA ALA A 84 -0.12 -17.18 -20.32
C ALA A 84 -0.50 -18.60 -20.79
N ASP A 85 0.47 -19.51 -20.88
CA ASP A 85 0.26 -20.91 -21.28
C ASP A 85 -0.42 -21.76 -20.19
N GLN A 86 -0.51 -21.25 -18.96
CA GLN A 86 -1.11 -21.93 -17.81
C GLN A 86 -2.52 -21.41 -17.49
N LEU A 87 -2.96 -20.35 -18.16
CA LEU A 87 -4.29 -19.76 -17.97
C LEU A 87 -5.28 -20.43 -18.93
N ASP A 88 -6.10 -21.34 -18.41
CA ASP A 88 -7.24 -21.92 -19.14
C ASP A 88 -8.40 -20.91 -19.22
N ILE A 89 -8.26 -19.92 -20.10
CA ILE A 89 -9.28 -18.87 -20.31
C ILE A 89 -10.59 -19.47 -20.82
N GLU A 90 -10.52 -20.48 -21.69
CA GLU A 90 -11.71 -21.10 -22.28
C GLU A 90 -12.54 -21.89 -21.24
N GLY A 91 -11.88 -22.64 -20.35
CA GLY A 91 -12.54 -23.26 -19.19
C GLY A 91 -13.11 -22.24 -18.20
N LEU A 92 -12.44 -21.10 -18.03
CA LEU A 92 -12.92 -19.96 -17.23
C LEU A 92 -14.18 -19.31 -17.82
N VAL A 93 -14.25 -19.14 -19.14
CA VAL A 93 -15.42 -18.58 -19.83
C VAL A 93 -16.63 -19.50 -19.69
N GLN A 94 -16.44 -20.80 -19.90
CA GLN A 94 -17.52 -21.79 -19.82
C GLN A 94 -18.13 -21.88 -18.40
N ASN A 95 -17.31 -21.65 -17.36
CA ASN A 95 -17.71 -21.77 -15.96
C ASN A 95 -17.71 -20.43 -15.20
N ALA A 96 -17.74 -19.29 -15.92
CA ALA A 96 -17.50 -17.96 -15.35
C ALA A 96 -18.42 -17.64 -14.15
N GLY A 97 -19.67 -18.10 -14.18
CA GLY A 97 -20.61 -17.92 -13.07
C GLY A 97 -20.19 -18.65 -11.79
N THR A 98 -19.88 -19.95 -11.90
CA THR A 98 -19.45 -20.78 -10.76
C THR A 98 -18.07 -20.37 -10.26
N VAL A 99 -17.12 -20.15 -11.17
CA VAL A 99 -15.76 -19.68 -10.85
C VAL A 99 -15.81 -18.32 -10.17
N GLY A 100 -16.61 -17.39 -10.70
CA GLY A 100 -16.80 -16.06 -10.11
C GLY A 100 -17.41 -16.12 -8.71
N LEU A 101 -18.40 -16.97 -8.48
CA LEU A 101 -19.01 -17.13 -7.16
C LEU A 101 -18.02 -17.70 -6.14
N ILE A 102 -17.31 -18.77 -6.49
CA ILE A 102 -16.32 -19.41 -5.60
C ILE A 102 -15.16 -18.44 -5.34
N ALA A 103 -14.62 -17.81 -6.38
CA ALA A 103 -13.55 -16.84 -6.25
C ALA A 103 -13.98 -15.63 -5.43
N GLY A 104 -15.21 -15.14 -5.60
CA GLY A 104 -15.77 -14.05 -4.81
C GLY A 104 -15.91 -14.41 -3.33
N ALA A 105 -16.39 -15.61 -3.01
CA ALA A 105 -16.49 -16.08 -1.62
C ALA A 105 -15.10 -16.25 -0.98
N LEU A 106 -14.15 -16.85 -1.70
CA LEU A 106 -12.77 -16.99 -1.25
C LEU A 106 -12.07 -15.63 -1.09
N LEU A 107 -12.32 -14.69 -2.00
CA LEU A 107 -11.77 -13.33 -1.94
C LEU A 107 -12.32 -12.58 -0.73
N LEU A 108 -13.61 -12.71 -0.43
CA LEU A 108 -14.19 -12.08 0.75
C LEU A 108 -13.54 -12.64 2.02
N PHE A 109 -13.39 -13.97 2.11
CA PHE A 109 -12.77 -14.61 3.27
C PHE A 109 -11.29 -14.23 3.44
N THR A 110 -10.50 -14.38 2.37
CA THR A 110 -9.05 -14.06 2.38
C THR A 110 -8.79 -12.56 2.49
N GLY A 111 -9.62 -11.74 1.85
CA GLY A 111 -9.56 -10.28 1.90
C GLY A 111 -9.88 -9.73 3.29
N ILE A 112 -10.85 -10.29 4.01
CA ILE A 112 -11.10 -9.92 5.41
C ILE A 112 -9.86 -10.22 6.27
N GLY A 113 -9.25 -11.41 6.10
CA GLY A 113 -8.00 -11.75 6.79
C GLY A 113 -6.83 -10.83 6.42
N TRP A 114 -6.78 -10.36 5.17
CA TRP A 114 -5.79 -9.37 4.73
C TRP A 114 -6.02 -7.99 5.38
N VAL A 115 -7.27 -7.52 5.49
CA VAL A 115 -7.59 -6.26 6.16
C VAL A 115 -7.20 -6.34 7.64
N ASP A 116 -7.57 -7.42 8.33
CA ASP A 116 -7.24 -7.64 9.74
C ASP A 116 -5.72 -7.67 9.97
N SER A 117 -4.99 -8.44 9.16
CA SER A 117 -3.53 -8.51 9.21
C SER A 117 -2.87 -7.15 8.95
N THR A 118 -3.36 -6.41 7.94
CA THR A 118 -2.84 -5.09 7.59
C THR A 118 -3.14 -4.07 8.68
N ARG A 119 -4.38 -4.02 9.19
CA ARG A 119 -4.76 -3.21 10.35
C ARG A 119 -3.85 -3.50 11.53
N GLY A 120 -3.68 -4.77 11.91
CA GLY A 120 -2.82 -5.17 13.03
C GLY A 120 -1.39 -4.67 12.86
N CYS A 121 -0.83 -4.80 11.65
CA CYS A 121 0.51 -4.29 11.35
C CYS A 121 0.60 -2.75 11.45
N LEU A 122 -0.39 -2.03 10.93
CA LEU A 122 -0.42 -0.57 11.00
C LEU A 122 -0.64 -0.06 12.44
N ARG A 123 -1.51 -0.71 13.20
CA ARG A 123 -1.73 -0.43 14.63
C ARG A 123 -0.49 -0.69 15.46
N ALA A 124 0.24 -1.76 15.16
CA ALA A 124 1.53 -2.04 15.78
C ALA A 124 2.55 -0.92 15.52
N VAL A 125 2.60 -0.39 14.29
CA VAL A 125 3.43 0.80 13.98
C VAL A 125 2.97 2.00 14.80
N TRP A 126 1.67 2.21 14.95
CA TRP A 126 1.09 3.25 15.80
C TRP A 126 1.23 2.98 17.31
N GLU A 127 1.77 1.82 17.71
CA GLU A 127 1.91 1.37 19.10
C GLU A 127 0.56 1.47 19.86
N LEU A 128 -0.54 1.19 19.16
CA LEU A 128 -1.89 1.19 19.74
C LEU A 128 -2.16 -0.10 20.52
N PRO A 129 -2.99 -0.05 21.57
CA PRO A 129 -3.46 -1.25 22.25
C PRO A 129 -4.32 -2.09 21.30
N ASP A 130 -4.39 -3.39 21.59
CA ASP A 130 -5.32 -4.30 20.91
C ASP A 130 -6.76 -3.86 21.20
N GLU A 131 -7.65 -4.09 20.23
CA GLU A 131 -9.06 -3.74 20.35
C GLU A 131 -9.82 -4.86 21.04
N ASP A 132 -10.38 -4.59 22.23
CA ASP A 132 -11.35 -5.47 22.90
C ASP A 132 -12.75 -5.30 22.26
N GLU A 133 -12.88 -5.59 20.96
CA GLU A 133 -14.15 -5.57 20.24
C GLU A 133 -14.74 -6.97 20.03
N ASN A 134 -16.07 -7.03 19.88
CA ASN A 134 -16.76 -8.27 19.53
C ASN A 134 -16.23 -8.79 18.17
N PRO A 135 -15.76 -10.05 18.07
CA PRO A 135 -15.16 -10.60 16.86
C PRO A 135 -16.07 -10.52 15.63
N VAL A 136 -17.40 -10.61 15.82
CA VAL A 136 -18.36 -10.51 14.70
C VAL A 136 -18.43 -9.07 14.16
N LEU A 137 -18.43 -8.08 15.05
CA LEU A 137 -18.47 -6.67 14.66
C LEU A 137 -17.18 -6.26 13.95
N HIS A 138 -16.03 -6.74 14.45
CA HIS A 138 -14.72 -6.49 13.84
C HIS A 138 -14.67 -7.02 12.41
N ARG A 139 -15.11 -8.26 12.18
CA ARG A 139 -15.19 -8.88 10.85
C ARG A 139 -16.14 -8.15 9.91
N ALA A 140 -17.25 -7.62 10.42
CA ALA A 140 -18.18 -6.82 9.61
C ALA A 140 -17.56 -5.47 9.19
N LYS A 141 -16.82 -4.80 10.09
CA LYS A 141 -16.07 -3.59 9.76
C LYS A 141 -14.97 -3.88 8.73
N ASP A 142 -14.25 -4.98 8.87
CA ASP A 142 -13.23 -5.42 7.91
C ASP A 142 -13.81 -5.65 6.52
N ALA A 143 -14.97 -6.31 6.44
CA ALA A 143 -15.68 -6.50 5.18
C ALA A 143 -16.09 -5.15 4.57
N GLY A 144 -16.60 -4.21 5.37
CA GLY A 144 -16.94 -2.87 4.91
C GLY A 144 -15.73 -2.09 4.37
N ILE A 145 -14.59 -2.18 5.06
CA ILE A 145 -13.32 -1.57 4.63
C ILE A 145 -12.81 -2.23 3.34
N LEU A 146 -12.88 -3.55 3.25
CA LEU A 146 -12.49 -4.28 2.04
C LEU A 146 -13.35 -3.87 0.83
N VAL A 147 -14.67 -3.77 1.01
CA VAL A 147 -15.59 -3.32 -0.04
C VAL A 147 -15.32 -1.86 -0.42
N GLY A 148 -15.06 -0.98 0.54
CA GLY A 148 -14.69 0.41 0.28
C GLY A 148 -13.38 0.53 -0.51
N LEU A 149 -12.36 -0.25 -0.15
CA LEU A 149 -11.09 -0.32 -0.87
C LEU A 149 -11.29 -0.84 -2.29
N GLY A 150 -12.03 -1.94 -2.47
CA GLY A 150 -12.38 -2.48 -3.78
C GLY A 150 -13.14 -1.46 -4.64
N GLY A 151 -14.11 -0.75 -4.06
CA GLY A 151 -14.85 0.32 -4.73
C GLY A 151 -13.94 1.48 -5.16
N ALA A 152 -13.02 1.92 -4.31
CA ALA A 152 -12.06 2.98 -4.65
C ALA A 152 -11.14 2.58 -5.82
N LEU A 153 -10.69 1.31 -5.84
CA LEU A 153 -9.91 0.76 -6.94
C LEU A 153 -10.74 0.68 -8.24
N LEU A 154 -12.00 0.25 -8.17
CA LEU A 154 -12.89 0.21 -9.34
C LEU A 154 -13.15 1.62 -9.90
N VAL A 155 -13.39 2.61 -9.05
CA VAL A 155 -13.55 4.01 -9.45
C VAL A 155 -12.28 4.52 -10.14
N THR A 156 -11.11 4.20 -9.59
CA THR A 156 -9.82 4.54 -10.22
C THR A 156 -9.71 3.96 -11.63
N ILE A 157 -10.03 2.67 -11.78
CA ILE A 157 -9.96 1.98 -13.08
C ILE A 157 -10.97 2.61 -14.06
N ALA A 158 -12.19 2.93 -13.60
CA ALA A 158 -13.19 3.59 -14.42
C ALA A 158 -12.73 4.97 -14.91
N ILE A 159 -12.18 5.79 -14.00
CA ILE A 159 -11.61 7.11 -14.34
C ILE A 159 -10.48 6.96 -15.36
N SER A 160 -9.55 6.02 -15.13
CA SER A 160 -8.43 5.77 -16.03
C SER A 160 -8.88 5.31 -17.41
N THR A 161 -9.94 4.49 -17.47
CA THR A 161 -10.52 3.98 -18.72
C THR A 161 -11.20 5.10 -19.50
N VAL A 162 -12.03 5.92 -18.83
CA VAL A 162 -12.69 7.08 -19.45
C VAL A 162 -11.66 8.09 -19.93
N ALA A 163 -10.64 8.40 -19.12
CA ALA A 163 -9.54 9.26 -19.50
C ALA A 163 -8.86 8.74 -20.78
N SER A 164 -8.45 7.47 -20.80
CA SER A 164 -7.81 6.85 -21.96
C SER A 164 -8.69 6.88 -23.23
N ALA A 165 -10.01 6.69 -23.07
CA ALA A 165 -10.96 6.75 -24.19
C ALA A 165 -11.13 8.18 -24.75
N MET A 166 -11.25 9.18 -23.87
CA MET A 166 -11.31 10.60 -24.25
C MET A 166 -10.03 11.02 -24.98
N VAL A 167 -8.89 10.58 -24.49
CA VAL A 167 -7.58 10.78 -25.08
C VAL A 167 -7.51 10.23 -26.50
N GLY A 168 -7.90 8.96 -26.69
CA GLY A 168 -7.95 8.35 -28.02
C GLY A 168 -8.93 9.07 -28.96
N TRP A 169 -10.04 9.59 -28.44
CA TRP A 169 -10.99 10.39 -29.23
C TRP A 169 -10.41 11.73 -29.68
N ILE A 170 -9.68 12.43 -28.80
CA ILE A 170 -9.01 13.71 -29.09
C ILE A 170 -7.92 13.53 -30.15
N ILE A 171 -7.07 12.49 -30.04
CA ILE A 171 -6.03 12.19 -31.04
C ILE A 171 -6.67 11.96 -32.41
N ARG A 172 -7.72 11.14 -32.49
CA ARG A 172 -8.45 10.86 -33.74
C ARG A 172 -9.10 12.11 -34.34
N ARG A 173 -9.62 13.02 -33.51
CA ARG A 173 -10.28 14.26 -33.96
C ARG A 173 -9.31 15.34 -34.42
N LEU A 174 -8.12 15.41 -33.83
CA LEU A 174 -7.13 16.45 -34.12
C LEU A 174 -6.11 16.03 -35.18
N GLY A 175 -6.15 14.78 -35.66
CA GLY A 175 -5.26 14.30 -36.73
C GLY A 175 -3.78 14.34 -36.39
N MET A 176 -3.44 14.49 -35.10
CA MET A 176 -2.06 14.51 -34.65
C MET A 176 -1.49 13.10 -34.72
N ALA A 177 -0.48 12.91 -35.57
CA ALA A 177 0.27 11.67 -35.65
C ALA A 177 0.83 11.27 -34.28
N ASP A 178 0.89 9.95 -34.04
CA ASP A 178 1.48 9.33 -32.87
C ASP A 178 2.91 9.87 -32.64
N GLY A 179 3.08 10.77 -31.66
CA GLY A 179 4.41 11.27 -31.23
C GLY A 179 4.57 12.77 -30.94
N GLY A 180 3.57 13.63 -31.19
CA GLY A 180 3.66 15.08 -30.89
C GLY A 180 3.43 15.48 -29.42
N PHE A 181 3.44 16.80 -29.12
CA PHE A 181 3.21 17.39 -27.78
C PHE A 181 1.94 16.85 -27.07
N GLY A 182 0.95 16.40 -27.86
CA GLY A 182 -0.20 15.64 -27.38
C GLY A 182 0.20 14.35 -26.65
N GLY A 183 1.04 13.50 -27.21
CA GLY A 183 1.47 12.24 -26.58
C GLY A 183 2.15 12.43 -25.22
N VAL A 184 2.94 13.49 -25.07
CA VAL A 184 3.58 13.84 -23.78
C VAL A 184 2.53 14.29 -22.76
N LEU A 185 1.59 15.15 -23.15
CA LEU A 185 0.50 15.59 -22.28
C LEU A 185 -0.40 14.41 -21.83
N LEU A 186 -0.60 13.45 -22.73
CA LEU A 186 -1.39 12.25 -22.45
C LEU A 186 -0.71 11.29 -21.48
N TYR A 187 0.59 11.07 -21.68
CA TYR A 187 1.40 10.29 -20.76
C TYR A 187 1.44 10.95 -19.37
N ALA A 188 1.62 12.28 -19.33
CA ALA A 188 1.58 13.04 -18.08
C ALA A 188 0.21 12.96 -17.39
N ALA A 189 -0.90 13.03 -18.14
CA ALA A 189 -2.24 12.90 -17.59
C ALA A 189 -2.51 11.49 -17.03
N ALA A 190 -2.15 10.44 -17.77
CA ALA A 190 -2.28 9.05 -17.30
C ALA A 190 -1.45 8.80 -16.04
N PHE A 191 -0.21 9.30 -16.01
CA PHE A 191 0.66 9.23 -14.85
C PHE A 191 0.08 10.01 -13.66
N ALA A 192 -0.46 11.21 -13.88
CA ALA A 192 -1.10 11.99 -12.82
C ALA A 192 -2.33 11.29 -12.24
N VAL A 193 -3.14 10.63 -13.07
CA VAL A 193 -4.29 9.82 -12.61
C VAL A 193 -3.81 8.62 -11.79
N ALA A 194 -2.75 7.93 -12.22
CA ALA A 194 -2.17 6.82 -11.46
C ALA A 194 -1.64 7.28 -10.09
N VAL A 195 -0.86 8.36 -10.04
CA VAL A 195 -0.36 8.95 -8.79
C VAL A 195 -1.51 9.40 -7.89
N LEU A 196 -2.55 10.03 -8.44
CA LEU A 196 -3.72 10.44 -7.68
C LEU A 196 -4.46 9.25 -7.09
N ALA A 197 -4.59 8.16 -7.85
CA ALA A 197 -5.21 6.95 -7.36
C ALA A 197 -4.41 6.30 -6.23
N ASP A 198 -3.09 6.15 -6.42
CA ASP A 198 -2.19 5.60 -5.41
C ASP A 198 -2.22 6.46 -4.14
N PHE A 199 -2.27 7.78 -4.30
CA PHE A 199 -2.45 8.72 -3.20
C PHE A 199 -3.78 8.54 -2.46
N LEU A 200 -4.91 8.39 -3.17
CA LEU A 200 -6.22 8.17 -2.56
C LEU A 200 -6.31 6.82 -1.85
N VAL A 201 -5.74 5.77 -2.43
CA VAL A 201 -5.66 4.44 -1.82
C VAL A 201 -4.81 4.49 -0.56
N LEU A 202 -3.66 5.16 -0.60
CA LEU A 202 -2.82 5.32 0.59
C LEU A 202 -3.47 6.17 1.67
N LEU A 203 -4.19 7.25 1.30
CA LEU A 203 -4.99 7.99 2.26
C LEU A 203 -6.01 7.08 2.94
N TYR A 204 -6.78 6.32 2.15
CA TYR A 204 -7.76 5.36 2.65
C TYR A 204 -7.12 4.36 3.63
N VAL A 205 -6.02 3.73 3.21
CA VAL A 205 -5.28 2.74 4.00
C VAL A 205 -4.72 3.32 5.29
N LEU A 206 -4.14 4.52 5.25
CA LEU A 206 -3.49 5.15 6.41
C LEU A 206 -4.47 5.79 7.39
N THR A 207 -5.70 6.10 6.98
CA THR A 207 -6.72 6.66 7.88
C THR A 207 -7.65 5.61 8.46
N LEU A 208 -8.18 4.72 7.62
CA LEU A 208 -9.29 3.86 8.03
C LEU A 208 -8.82 2.58 8.72
N LEU A 209 -7.70 2.00 8.28
CA LEU A 209 -7.25 0.72 8.80
C LEU A 209 -6.65 0.83 10.20
N PRO A 210 -5.78 1.80 10.54
CA PRO A 210 -5.19 1.86 11.86
C PRO A 210 -6.21 2.24 12.95
N GLY A 211 -7.30 2.93 12.59
CA GLY A 211 -8.20 3.55 13.56
C GLY A 211 -7.55 4.70 14.35
N ALA A 212 -6.43 5.25 13.84
CA ALA A 212 -5.72 6.39 14.42
C ALA A 212 -6.10 7.68 13.69
N GLU A 213 -6.04 8.81 14.38
CA GLU A 213 -6.28 10.14 13.79
C GLU A 213 -4.95 10.88 13.53
N PRO A 214 -4.28 10.66 12.40
CA PRO A 214 -3.06 11.40 12.09
C PRO A 214 -3.34 12.88 11.81
N PRO A 215 -2.40 13.79 12.18
CA PRO A 215 -2.49 15.18 11.76
C PRO A 215 -2.58 15.29 10.24
N ARG A 216 -3.59 16.00 9.73
CA ARG A 216 -3.90 16.10 8.29
C ARG A 216 -2.67 16.40 7.42
N ARG A 217 -1.81 17.33 7.85
CA ARG A 217 -0.58 17.67 7.12
C ARG A 217 0.40 16.49 7.02
N ARG A 218 0.58 15.71 8.09
CA ARG A 218 1.49 14.55 8.09
C ARG A 218 0.93 13.41 7.25
N LEU A 219 -0.39 13.21 7.32
CA LEU A 219 -1.10 12.24 6.48
C LEU A 219 -0.92 12.55 4.99
N LEU A 220 -1.15 13.80 4.56
CA LEU A 220 -1.00 14.20 3.16
C LEU A 220 0.46 14.02 2.68
N VAL A 221 1.44 14.40 3.50
CA VAL A 221 2.86 14.20 3.18
C VAL A 221 3.21 12.72 3.08
N ALA A 222 2.74 11.89 4.02
CA ALA A 222 2.98 10.45 3.99
C ALA A 222 2.34 9.78 2.77
N ALA A 223 1.09 10.13 2.45
CA ALA A 223 0.40 9.60 1.28
C ALA A 223 1.10 10.02 -0.02
N LEU A 224 1.59 11.26 -0.12
CA LEU A 224 2.36 11.71 -1.28
C LEU A 224 3.72 10.99 -1.39
N LEU A 225 4.44 10.85 -0.28
CA LEU A 225 5.69 10.08 -0.21
C LEU A 225 5.47 8.62 -0.63
N GLY A 226 4.38 8.02 -0.17
CA GLY A 226 3.99 6.66 -0.54
C GLY A 226 3.61 6.56 -2.02
N ALA A 227 2.84 7.50 -2.57
CA ALA A 227 2.45 7.47 -3.98
C ALA A 227 3.68 7.59 -4.90
N VAL A 228 4.58 8.54 -4.60
CA VAL A 228 5.85 8.69 -5.34
C VAL A 228 6.73 7.46 -5.15
N GLY A 229 6.85 6.96 -3.92
CA GLY A 229 7.62 5.75 -3.62
C GLY A 229 7.09 4.51 -4.33
N PHE A 230 5.77 4.41 -4.51
CA PHE A 230 5.12 3.29 -5.19
C PHE A 230 5.37 3.35 -6.70
N GLU A 231 5.29 4.52 -7.32
CA GLU A 231 5.69 4.72 -8.72
C GLU A 231 7.18 4.40 -8.94
N LEU A 232 8.07 4.87 -8.06
CA LEU A 232 9.49 4.51 -8.11
C LEU A 232 9.71 3.01 -7.96
N LEU A 233 8.93 2.35 -7.10
CA LEU A 233 8.99 0.91 -6.92
C LEU A 233 8.59 0.19 -8.21
N LYS A 234 7.53 0.64 -8.92
CA LYS A 234 7.09 0.11 -10.23
C LYS A 234 8.25 0.11 -11.22
N LEU A 235 8.94 1.24 -11.31
CA LEU A 235 10.09 1.41 -12.21
C LEU A 235 11.25 0.49 -11.82
N LEU A 236 11.59 0.39 -10.53
CA LEU A 236 12.68 -0.45 -10.04
C LEU A 236 12.44 -1.93 -10.34
N ILE A 237 11.23 -2.42 -10.10
CA ILE A 237 10.91 -3.84 -10.32
C ILE A 237 10.74 -4.14 -11.80
N SER A 238 10.15 -3.24 -12.59
CA SER A 238 10.12 -3.39 -14.05
C SER A 238 11.53 -3.52 -14.63
N GLY A 239 12.47 -2.67 -14.20
CA GLY A 239 13.88 -2.77 -14.61
C GLY A 239 14.57 -4.06 -14.13
N TYR A 240 14.28 -4.50 -12.90
CA TYR A 240 14.79 -5.77 -12.38
C TYR A 240 14.28 -6.97 -13.18
N MET A 241 12.99 -7.00 -13.52
CA MET A 241 12.39 -8.08 -14.32
C MET A 241 13.02 -8.17 -15.71
N GLN A 242 13.24 -7.04 -16.39
CA GLN A 242 13.90 -7.01 -17.69
C GLN A 242 15.35 -7.53 -17.65
N GLY A 243 16.09 -7.27 -16.56
CA GLY A 243 17.50 -7.66 -16.42
C GLY A 243 17.74 -9.07 -15.88
N VAL A 244 16.88 -9.54 -14.96
CA VAL A 244 17.11 -10.77 -14.18
C VAL A 244 16.14 -11.89 -14.54
N ALA A 245 14.84 -11.60 -14.76
CA ALA A 245 13.88 -12.64 -15.12
C ALA A 245 14.13 -13.19 -16.54
N ALA A 246 14.70 -12.38 -17.43
CA ALA A 246 15.14 -12.80 -18.76
C ALA A 246 16.35 -13.76 -18.73
N LYS A 247 17.08 -13.84 -17.61
CA LYS A 247 18.18 -14.78 -17.44
C LYS A 247 17.64 -16.03 -16.74
N SER A 248 17.49 -17.09 -17.53
CA SER A 248 16.99 -18.47 -17.26
C SER A 248 17.33 -19.16 -15.91
N MET A 249 18.02 -18.54 -14.95
CA MET A 249 18.46 -19.18 -13.71
C MET A 249 17.33 -19.57 -12.74
N TYR A 250 16.19 -18.87 -12.76
CA TYR A 250 15.08 -19.11 -11.82
C TYR A 250 13.87 -19.86 -12.42
N GLY A 251 13.84 -20.05 -13.74
CA GLY A 251 12.79 -20.78 -14.45
C GLY A 251 11.36 -20.36 -14.05
N ALA A 252 10.49 -21.33 -13.81
CA ALA A 252 9.09 -21.13 -13.43
C ALA A 252 8.89 -20.44 -12.05
N PHE A 253 9.92 -20.37 -11.21
CA PHE A 253 9.83 -19.71 -9.89
C PHE A 253 10.11 -18.20 -9.94
N GLY A 254 10.63 -17.68 -11.05
CA GLY A 254 11.01 -16.26 -11.16
C GLY A 254 9.84 -15.31 -10.90
N VAL A 255 8.67 -15.61 -11.46
CA VAL A 255 7.49 -14.75 -11.37
C VAL A 255 6.90 -14.71 -9.95
N PRO A 256 6.59 -15.83 -9.28
CA PRO A 256 6.11 -15.80 -7.90
C PRO A 256 7.09 -15.12 -6.93
N VAL A 257 8.39 -15.32 -7.11
CA VAL A 257 9.42 -14.68 -6.26
C VAL A 257 9.46 -13.17 -6.49
N ALA A 258 9.45 -12.72 -7.75
CA ALA A 258 9.40 -11.29 -8.08
C ALA A 258 8.14 -10.62 -7.50
N LEU A 259 7.00 -11.30 -7.58
CA LEU A 259 5.73 -10.85 -7.01
C LEU A 259 5.78 -10.78 -5.48
N LEU A 260 6.35 -11.78 -4.80
CA LEU A 260 6.54 -11.73 -3.34
C LEU A 260 7.44 -10.56 -2.93
N LEU A 261 8.52 -10.30 -3.67
CA LEU A 261 9.39 -9.16 -3.44
C LEU A 261 8.65 -7.84 -3.67
N TRP A 262 7.87 -7.72 -4.75
CA TRP A 262 7.02 -6.58 -5.05
C TRP A 262 6.08 -6.25 -3.89
N ILE A 263 5.33 -7.26 -3.44
CA ILE A 263 4.39 -7.13 -2.34
C ILE A 263 5.13 -6.76 -1.05
N ASN A 264 6.31 -7.36 -0.80
CA ASN A 264 7.09 -7.06 0.40
C ASN A 264 7.60 -5.63 0.46
N PHE A 265 8.14 -5.13 -0.66
CA PHE A 265 8.61 -3.74 -0.75
C PHE A 265 7.44 -2.76 -0.64
N THR A 266 6.30 -3.08 -1.25
CA THR A 266 5.07 -2.28 -1.11
C THR A 266 4.63 -2.25 0.35
N SER A 267 4.59 -3.40 1.03
CA SER A 267 4.21 -3.48 2.45
C SER A 267 5.15 -2.64 3.33
N LYS A 268 6.46 -2.72 3.09
CA LYS A 268 7.47 -1.90 3.77
C LYS A 268 7.26 -0.40 3.54
N LEU A 269 6.92 -0.01 2.31
CA LEU A 269 6.62 1.38 1.97
C LEU A 269 5.38 1.89 2.72
N VAL A 270 4.31 1.09 2.77
CA VAL A 270 3.09 1.43 3.52
C VAL A 270 3.41 1.56 5.02
N LEU A 271 4.16 0.62 5.59
CA LEU A 271 4.59 0.70 7.00
C LEU A 271 5.45 1.94 7.26
N PHE A 272 6.34 2.31 6.32
CA PHE A 272 7.11 3.53 6.42
C PHE A 272 6.23 4.78 6.41
N CYS A 273 5.23 4.84 5.55
CA CYS A 273 4.25 5.92 5.54
C CYS A 273 3.46 5.97 6.84
N ALA A 274 3.07 4.83 7.40
CA ALA A 274 2.41 4.74 8.70
C ALA A 274 3.31 5.28 9.83
N ALA A 275 4.60 4.89 9.85
CA ALA A 275 5.55 5.39 10.83
C ALA A 275 5.79 6.89 10.69
N TRP A 276 5.78 7.42 9.46
CA TRP A 276 5.83 8.86 9.21
C TRP A 276 4.63 9.58 9.82
N THR A 277 3.42 9.02 9.67
CA THR A 277 2.22 9.60 10.28
C THR A 277 2.23 9.52 11.81
N ALA A 278 2.74 8.41 12.37
CA ALA A 278 2.77 8.15 13.81
C ALA A 278 3.90 8.87 14.55
N THR A 279 4.94 9.34 13.84
CA THR A 279 6.09 10.00 14.48
C THR A 279 5.77 11.47 14.77
N GLY A 280 5.62 11.78 16.06
CA GLY A 280 5.36 13.12 16.60
C GLY A 280 6.41 14.17 16.21
N GLY A 281 6.00 15.44 16.16
CA GLY A 281 6.93 16.57 16.12
C GLY A 281 7.59 16.73 17.49
N LYS A 282 8.82 17.26 17.54
CA LYS A 282 9.54 17.52 18.82
C LYS A 282 8.74 18.42 19.78
N GLU A 283 7.78 19.18 19.25
CA GLU A 283 6.87 20.07 19.99
C GLU A 283 5.73 19.32 20.72
N GLU A 284 5.24 18.18 20.21
CA GLU A 284 4.19 17.37 20.87
C GLU A 284 4.72 16.66 22.13
N SER A 285 6.00 16.26 22.15
CA SER A 285 6.61 15.66 23.34
C SER A 285 6.79 16.66 24.49
N THR A 286 6.91 17.96 24.19
CA THR A 286 7.05 19.02 25.22
C THR A 286 5.70 19.42 25.80
N GLY A 287 4.61 19.33 25.05
CA GLY A 287 3.25 19.55 25.55
C GLY A 287 2.78 18.49 26.55
N ALA A 288 3.15 17.23 26.34
CA ALA A 288 2.77 16.12 27.23
C ALA A 288 3.53 16.11 28.57
N THR A 289 4.74 16.71 28.63
CA THR A 289 5.53 16.80 29.87
C THR A 289 5.26 18.07 30.67
N GLY A 290 4.61 19.09 30.10
CA GLY A 290 4.27 20.34 30.80
C GLY A 290 3.03 20.27 31.71
N GLY A 291 2.27 19.17 31.68
CA GLY A 291 1.00 19.03 32.41
C GLY A 291 1.05 18.38 33.79
N VAL A 292 2.22 17.92 34.27
CA VAL A 292 2.32 17.08 35.50
C VAL A 292 3.04 17.77 36.67
N THR A 293 3.24 19.08 36.64
CA THR A 293 3.83 19.81 37.79
C THR A 293 2.92 20.92 38.27
N GLY A 294 2.02 20.59 39.20
CA GLY A 294 1.20 21.58 39.90
C GLY A 294 0.11 20.96 40.76
N GLY A 295 0.46 20.43 41.93
CA GLY A 295 -0.56 20.05 42.92
C GLY A 295 -0.06 19.17 44.07
N GLY A 296 0.41 19.80 45.15
CA GLY A 296 0.27 19.25 46.51
C GLY A 296 1.48 18.55 47.10
N ALA A 297 2.47 19.32 47.58
CA ALA A 297 3.26 18.89 48.74
C ALA A 297 2.48 19.29 50.00
N PRO A 298 2.25 18.41 50.98
CA PRO A 298 1.74 18.81 52.29
C PRO A 298 2.86 19.40 53.13
N ASP A 299 2.65 20.63 53.62
CA ASP A 299 3.53 21.34 54.54
C ASP A 299 3.36 20.79 55.97
N PRO A 300 4.43 20.59 56.77
CA PRO A 300 4.31 20.13 58.15
C PRO A 300 4.20 21.35 59.08
N ALA A 301 2.99 21.70 59.51
CA ALA A 301 2.76 22.63 60.63
C ALA A 301 2.53 21.78 61.90
N ALA A 302 3.52 21.69 62.80
CA ALA A 302 3.76 22.60 63.92
C ALA A 302 2.75 22.42 65.07
N ALA A 303 3.25 21.82 66.14
CA ALA A 303 2.62 21.76 67.44
C ALA A 303 2.59 23.14 68.12
N SER A 304 1.48 23.50 68.78
CA SER A 304 1.48 24.26 70.04
C SER A 304 0.12 24.25 70.74
N GLY A 305 0.11 23.76 71.99
CA GLY A 305 -0.53 24.36 73.17
C GLY A 305 -2.03 24.69 73.18
N GLY A 306 -2.75 24.01 74.08
CA GLY A 306 -4.11 24.34 74.54
C GLY A 306 -4.70 23.20 75.34
#